data_AF-A0A2H2YQJ7-F1
#
_entry.id   AF-A0A2H2YQJ7-F1
#
_cell.length_a   1.000
_cell.length_b   1.000
_cell.length_c   1.000
_cell.angle_alpha   90.00
_cell.angle_beta   90.00
_cell.angle_gamma   90.00
#
_symmetry.space_group_name_H-M   'P 1'
#
loop_
_entity.id
_entity.type
_entity.pdbx_description
1 polymer ?
#
loop_
_entity_poly.entity_id
_entity_poly.type
_entity_poly.pdbx_seq_one_letter_code
_entity_poly.pdbx_strand_id
1 'polypeptide(L)'
;MLDAIERIEIHVRTVTAHEVGYYGALAYTDPSFIVPKQTQNWTDRSKRQRNTWLEWLERQNGLVARSQEDCIEWHKRNRKAIPFWVAIEAWDFGTLSKYYEILKGNHQNRIAQRLGVSNTRTLKLWLQEINTLRNRCAHHSRIWNQVSANALPDLAAEPYFQTLKLDHSALTRLYGQIAIIWFLVQRIGPSSDWIRHVADVIDSKPNLPGCPFGSLGLPSEDGFPRHLFGI
;
A
#
# COMPACT_ATOMS: atom_id res chain seq x y z
N MET A 1 -6.95 -4.18 -11.62
CA MET A 1 -6.12 -4.04 -10.41
C MET A 1 -5.53 -2.63 -10.26
N LEU A 2 -4.79 -2.12 -11.25
CA LEU A 2 -4.09 -0.82 -11.15
C LEU A 2 -5.00 0.36 -10.76
N ASP A 3 -6.18 0.50 -11.38
CA ASP A 3 -7.15 1.57 -11.05
C ASP A 3 -7.49 1.65 -9.55
N ALA A 4 -7.84 0.54 -8.91
CA ALA A 4 -8.09 0.53 -7.46
C ALA A 4 -6.86 0.87 -6.63
N ILE A 5 -5.70 0.36 -7.02
CA ILE A 5 -4.44 0.62 -6.31
C ILE A 5 -4.03 2.09 -6.43
N GLU A 6 -4.23 2.70 -7.59
CA GLU A 6 -3.97 4.12 -7.82
C GLU A 6 -4.82 5.00 -6.89
N ARG A 7 -6.13 4.71 -6.78
CA ARG A 7 -7.02 5.41 -5.83
C ARG A 7 -6.53 5.29 -4.38
N ILE A 8 -6.07 4.11 -3.98
CA ILE A 8 -5.45 3.89 -2.67
C ILE A 8 -4.16 4.70 -2.53
N GLU A 9 -3.27 4.67 -3.53
CA GLU A 9 -2.01 5.40 -3.54
C GLU A 9 -2.23 6.91 -3.32
N ILE A 10 -3.12 7.51 -4.12
CA ILE A 10 -3.47 8.94 -4.03
C ILE A 10 -4.07 9.28 -2.66
N HIS A 11 -4.97 8.45 -2.14
CA HIS A 11 -5.57 8.68 -0.83
C HIS A 11 -4.52 8.59 0.30
N VAL A 12 -3.65 7.58 0.28
CA VAL A 12 -2.58 7.42 1.28
C VAL A 12 -1.61 8.60 1.21
N ARG A 13 -1.25 9.08 0.01
CA ARG A 13 -0.43 10.30 -0.13
C ARG A 13 -1.09 11.49 0.55
N THR A 14 -2.34 11.76 0.18
CA THR A 14 -3.12 12.89 0.72
C THR A 14 -3.21 12.86 2.24
N VAL A 15 -3.56 11.70 2.81
CA VAL A 15 -3.70 11.52 4.26
C VAL A 15 -2.35 11.70 4.97
N THR A 16 -1.27 11.15 4.41
CA THR A 16 0.08 11.23 4.99
C THR A 16 0.63 12.64 4.95
N ALA A 17 0.53 13.32 3.80
CA ALA A 17 0.97 14.70 3.64
C ALA A 17 0.17 15.65 4.53
N HIS A 18 -1.13 15.44 4.67
CA HIS A 18 -1.96 16.21 5.59
C HIS A 18 -1.53 15.99 7.05
N GLU A 19 -1.38 14.74 7.48
CA GLU A 19 -1.13 14.42 8.89
C GLU A 19 0.21 14.96 9.41
N VAL A 20 1.27 14.77 8.63
CA VAL A 20 2.61 15.23 9.03
C VAL A 20 2.83 16.68 8.62
N GLY A 21 2.35 17.10 7.45
CA GLY A 21 2.46 18.47 6.95
C GLY A 21 1.72 19.49 7.82
N TYR A 22 0.73 19.05 8.60
CA TYR A 22 0.08 19.85 9.64
C TYR A 22 1.08 20.50 10.62
N TYR A 23 2.19 19.81 10.93
CA TYR A 23 3.19 20.29 11.88
C TYR A 23 4.23 21.22 11.24
N GLY A 24 4.24 21.33 9.91
CA GLY A 24 5.14 22.20 9.19
C GLY A 24 5.35 21.74 7.75
N ALA A 25 5.58 22.70 6.86
CA ALA A 25 5.78 22.46 5.43
C ALA A 25 6.92 21.45 5.13
N LEU A 26 7.97 21.42 5.96
CA LEU A 26 9.14 20.55 5.79
C LEU A 26 9.20 19.40 6.80
N ALA A 27 8.11 19.13 7.52
CA ALA A 27 8.06 18.09 8.55
C ALA A 27 8.43 16.69 8.02
N TYR A 28 8.24 16.44 6.72
CA TYR A 28 8.65 15.17 6.11
C TYR A 28 10.16 14.91 6.12
N THR A 29 10.97 15.96 6.32
CA THR A 29 12.44 15.89 6.46
C THR A 29 12.91 15.95 7.90
N ASP A 30 12.00 16.04 8.88
CA ASP A 30 12.36 16.14 10.28
C ASP A 30 12.42 14.74 10.94
N PRO A 31 13.60 14.28 11.40
CA PRO A 31 13.73 12.99 12.09
C PRO A 31 12.93 12.90 13.39
N SER A 32 12.44 14.01 13.95
CA SER A 32 11.60 14.01 15.15
C SER A 32 10.26 13.29 14.95
N PHE A 33 9.79 13.10 13.71
CA PHE A 33 8.57 12.34 13.37
C PHE A 33 8.82 10.84 13.24
N ILE A 34 10.08 10.42 13.27
CA ILE A 34 10.52 9.06 12.95
C ILE A 34 10.78 8.29 14.24
N VAL A 35 10.52 6.98 14.21
CA VAL A 35 10.86 6.10 15.32
C VAL A 35 12.37 6.17 15.58
N PRO A 36 12.85 6.47 16.80
CA PRO A 36 14.28 6.69 17.06
C PRO A 36 15.20 5.54 16.62
N LYS A 37 14.72 4.29 16.69
CA LYS A 37 15.48 3.13 16.20
C LYS A 37 15.78 3.21 14.69
N GLN A 38 14.91 3.84 13.90
CA GLN A 38 15.07 3.97 12.45
C GLN A 38 16.03 5.11 12.05
N THR A 39 16.38 6.00 12.97
CA THR A 39 17.35 7.08 12.74
C THR A 39 18.78 6.71 13.14
N GLN A 40 18.95 5.54 13.77
CA GLN A 40 20.25 5.03 14.20
C GLN A 40 20.89 4.10 13.16
N ASN A 41 22.22 4.01 13.19
CA ASN A 41 22.97 3.08 12.37
C ASN A 41 22.75 1.64 12.86
N TRP A 42 22.65 0.71 11.92
CA TRP A 42 22.56 -0.72 12.18
C TRP A 42 23.41 -1.50 11.17
N THR A 43 23.83 -2.71 11.56
CA THR A 43 24.63 -3.58 10.71
C THR A 43 23.75 -4.60 10.01
N ASP A 44 23.83 -4.67 8.68
CA ASP A 44 23.09 -5.67 7.91
C ASP A 44 23.74 -7.07 7.91
N ARG A 45 23.07 -8.05 7.30
CA ARG A 45 23.58 -9.43 7.19
C ARG A 45 24.91 -9.51 6.43
N SER A 46 25.21 -8.52 5.60
CA SER A 46 26.45 -8.40 4.82
C SER A 46 27.52 -7.57 5.55
N LYS A 47 27.34 -7.30 6.86
CA LYS A 47 28.23 -6.51 7.71
C LYS A 47 28.41 -5.05 7.28
N ARG A 48 27.48 -4.50 6.49
CA ARG A 48 27.50 -3.08 6.09
C ARG A 48 26.76 -2.24 7.11
N GLN A 49 27.29 -1.06 7.41
CA GLN A 49 26.57 -0.04 8.19
C GLN A 49 25.47 0.57 7.32
N ARG A 50 24.25 0.62 7.87
CA ARG A 50 23.05 1.12 7.20
C ARG A 50 22.26 2.02 8.14
N ASN A 51 21.45 2.91 7.58
CA ASN A 51 20.59 3.80 8.35
C ASN A 51 19.29 4.02 7.59
N THR A 52 18.18 3.52 8.14
CA THR A 52 16.90 3.50 7.43
C THR A 52 16.41 4.90 7.08
N TRP A 53 16.53 5.84 8.02
CA TRP A 53 16.12 7.23 7.81
C TRP A 53 16.95 7.91 6.74
N LEU A 54 18.29 7.81 6.81
CA LEU A 54 19.17 8.45 5.84
C LEU A 54 18.98 7.87 4.43
N GLU A 55 18.85 6.55 4.32
CA GLU A 55 18.57 5.89 3.04
C GLU A 55 17.21 6.31 2.46
N TRP A 56 16.19 6.44 3.31
CA TRP A 56 14.89 6.94 2.88
C TRP A 56 14.96 8.40 2.44
N LEU A 57 15.67 9.25 3.20
CA LEU A 57 15.85 10.67 2.90
C LEU A 57 16.61 10.87 1.58
N GLU A 58 17.67 10.10 1.35
CA GLU A 58 18.42 10.09 0.09
C GLU A 58 17.52 9.69 -1.08
N ARG A 59 16.74 8.61 -0.94
CA ARG A 59 15.81 8.14 -1.96
C ARG A 59 14.76 9.21 -2.32
N GLN A 60 14.15 9.83 -1.31
CA GLN A 60 13.20 10.93 -1.49
C GLN A 60 13.88 12.12 -2.21
N ASN A 61 15.04 12.56 -1.73
CA ASN A 61 15.74 13.67 -2.38
C ASN A 61 16.06 13.38 -3.85
N GLY A 62 16.43 12.13 -4.18
CA GLY A 62 16.64 11.69 -5.56
C GLY A 62 15.35 11.71 -6.41
N LEU A 63 14.21 11.30 -5.84
CA LEU A 63 12.89 11.38 -6.49
C LEU A 63 12.49 12.82 -6.79
N VAL A 64 12.61 13.70 -5.80
CA VAL A 64 12.35 15.13 -5.98
C VAL A 64 13.30 15.72 -7.01
N ALA A 65 14.60 15.44 -6.93
CA ALA A 65 15.62 15.99 -7.84
C ALA A 65 15.35 15.66 -9.30
N ARG A 66 14.94 14.42 -9.61
CA ARG A 66 14.65 13.97 -10.99
C ARG A 66 13.22 14.26 -11.47
N SER A 67 12.32 14.65 -10.57
CA SER A 67 10.94 14.94 -10.94
C SER A 67 10.85 16.14 -11.88
N GLN A 68 10.02 15.97 -12.92
CA GLN A 68 9.68 16.95 -13.95
C GLN A 68 8.29 17.58 -13.73
N GLU A 69 7.65 17.32 -12.58
CA GLU A 69 6.37 17.94 -12.25
C GLU A 69 6.51 19.47 -12.15
N ASP A 70 5.62 20.20 -12.83
CA ASP A 70 5.69 21.67 -12.97
C ASP A 70 5.83 22.39 -11.63
N CYS A 71 5.08 21.95 -10.62
CA CYS A 71 5.12 22.51 -9.27
C CYS A 71 6.50 22.33 -8.63
N ILE A 72 7.11 21.14 -8.75
CA ILE A 72 8.44 20.84 -8.21
C ILE A 72 9.50 21.63 -8.96
N GLU A 73 9.43 21.69 -10.30
CA GLU A 73 10.35 22.47 -11.11
C GLU A 73 10.31 23.96 -10.75
N TRP A 74 9.12 24.51 -10.54
CA TRP A 74 8.95 25.90 -10.11
C TRP A 74 9.65 26.16 -8.77
N HIS A 75 9.49 25.30 -7.77
CA HIS A 75 10.18 25.45 -6.48
C HIS A 75 11.70 25.38 -6.62
N LYS A 76 12.23 24.45 -7.43
CA LYS A 76 13.67 24.32 -7.70
C LYS A 76 14.23 25.58 -8.39
N ARG A 77 13.59 26.03 -9.48
CA ARG A 77 14.02 27.21 -10.26
C ARG A 77 14.06 28.48 -9.40
N ASN A 78 13.08 28.64 -8.52
CA ASN A 78 12.97 29.79 -7.63
C ASN A 78 13.74 29.64 -6.30
N ARG A 79 14.52 28.55 -6.13
CA ARG A 79 15.26 28.22 -4.89
C ARG A 79 14.37 28.29 -3.64
N LYS A 80 13.13 27.85 -3.76
CA LYS A 80 12.16 27.80 -2.66
C LYS A 80 12.21 26.43 -1.99
N ALA A 81 11.94 26.41 -0.69
CA ALA A 81 11.69 25.17 0.03
C ALA A 81 10.53 24.40 -0.61
N ILE A 82 10.63 23.07 -0.69
CA ILE A 82 9.61 22.20 -1.28
C ILE A 82 8.72 21.68 -0.15
N PRO A 83 7.48 22.18 0.00
CA PRO A 83 6.59 21.74 1.08
C PRO A 83 6.13 20.29 0.86
N PHE A 84 5.64 19.62 1.91
CA PHE A 84 5.30 18.21 1.87
C PHE A 84 4.28 17.88 0.76
N TRP A 85 3.20 18.65 0.65
CA TRP A 85 2.18 18.42 -0.39
C TRP A 85 2.71 18.58 -1.82
N VAL A 86 3.87 19.21 -2.04
CA VAL A 86 4.56 19.24 -3.34
C VAL A 86 5.55 18.08 -3.44
N ALA A 87 6.31 17.82 -2.38
CA ALA A 87 7.34 16.78 -2.34
C ALA A 87 6.76 15.38 -2.56
N ILE A 88 5.58 15.09 -2.00
CA ILE A 88 4.96 13.77 -2.03
C ILE A 88 4.50 13.36 -3.44
N GLU A 89 4.28 14.31 -4.35
CA GLU A 89 3.89 14.02 -5.73
C GLU A 89 4.99 13.29 -6.51
N ALA A 90 6.26 13.50 -6.11
CA ALA A 90 7.39 12.78 -6.69
C ALA A 90 7.53 11.34 -6.15
N TRP A 91 6.81 10.95 -5.09
CA TRP A 91 7.03 9.67 -4.43
C TRP A 91 6.43 8.52 -5.22
N ASP A 92 7.16 7.42 -5.35
CA ASP A 92 6.55 6.14 -5.69
C ASP A 92 5.85 5.51 -4.48
N PHE A 93 4.94 4.55 -4.72
CA PHE A 93 4.24 3.82 -3.66
C PHE A 93 5.23 3.21 -2.64
N GLY A 94 6.38 2.71 -3.09
CA GLY A 94 7.40 2.14 -2.21
C GLY A 94 7.98 3.13 -1.21
N THR A 95 8.31 4.35 -1.66
CA THR A 95 8.79 5.44 -0.81
C THR A 95 7.74 5.85 0.21
N LEU A 96 6.48 5.95 -0.22
CA LEU A 96 5.33 6.27 0.65
C LEU A 96 5.09 5.18 1.71
N SER A 97 5.04 3.91 1.28
CA SER A 97 4.89 2.75 2.17
C SER A 97 6.03 2.70 3.19
N LYS A 98 7.26 2.96 2.76
CA LYS A 98 8.42 3.00 3.66
C LYS A 98 8.36 4.18 4.63
N TYR A 99 7.91 5.34 4.18
CA TYR A 99 7.75 6.51 5.05
C TYR A 99 6.74 6.22 6.15
N TYR A 100 5.56 5.68 5.79
CA TYR A 100 4.57 5.23 6.78
C TYR A 100 5.17 4.23 7.77
N GLU A 101 5.95 3.24 7.32
CA GLU A 101 6.59 2.25 8.19
C GLU A 101 7.50 2.87 9.28
N ILE A 102 8.23 3.94 8.95
CA ILE A 102 9.23 4.51 9.86
C ILE A 102 8.69 5.64 10.76
N LEU A 103 7.50 6.17 10.46
CA LEU A 103 6.82 7.16 11.30
C LEU A 103 6.57 6.64 12.72
N LYS A 104 6.57 7.56 13.69
CA LYS A 104 6.15 7.27 15.07
C LYS A 104 4.69 6.76 15.10
N GLY A 105 4.42 5.90 16.08
CA GLY A 105 3.15 5.19 16.19
C GLY A 105 1.92 6.09 16.30
N ASN A 106 2.04 7.28 16.87
CA ASN A 106 0.96 8.28 16.93
C ASN A 106 0.53 8.74 15.52
N HIS A 107 1.49 9.04 14.63
CA HIS A 107 1.19 9.46 13.26
C HIS A 107 0.70 8.27 12.43
N GLN A 108 1.32 7.10 12.58
CA GLN A 108 0.83 5.87 11.95
C GLN A 108 -0.63 5.60 12.33
N ASN A 109 -0.98 5.76 13.62
CA ASN A 109 -2.34 5.53 14.11
C ASN A 109 -3.34 6.50 13.50
N ARG A 110 -3.02 7.79 13.41
CA ARG A 110 -3.91 8.78 12.80
C ARG A 110 -4.11 8.55 11.30
N ILE A 111 -3.05 8.16 10.60
CA ILE A 111 -3.15 7.75 9.19
C ILE A 111 -4.04 6.50 9.08
N ALA A 112 -3.78 5.46 9.88
CA ALA A 112 -4.54 4.21 9.84
C ALA A 112 -6.03 4.43 10.12
N GLN A 113 -6.38 5.24 11.11
CA GLN A 113 -7.76 5.60 11.43
C GLN A 113 -8.47 6.30 10.26
N ARG A 114 -7.77 7.14 9.48
CA ARG A 114 -8.36 7.80 8.30
C ARG A 114 -8.61 6.83 7.14
N LEU A 115 -7.89 5.71 7.07
CA LEU A 115 -8.22 4.58 6.19
C LEU A 115 -9.21 3.58 6.84
N GLY A 116 -9.60 3.84 8.09
CA GLY A 116 -10.42 2.99 8.94
C GLY A 116 -9.80 1.61 9.22
N VAL A 117 -8.49 1.57 9.38
CA VAL A 117 -7.75 0.40 9.86
C VAL A 117 -7.40 0.62 11.33
N SER A 118 -7.81 -0.29 12.20
CA SER A 118 -7.59 -0.19 13.65
C SER A 118 -6.14 -0.45 14.07
N ASN A 119 -5.41 -1.24 13.30
CA ASN A 119 -4.06 -1.69 13.63
C ASN A 119 -3.01 -1.14 12.64
N THR A 120 -2.06 -0.34 13.15
CA THR A 120 -1.02 0.29 12.34
C THR A 120 -0.06 -0.69 11.69
N ARG A 121 0.23 -1.81 12.36
CA ARG A 121 1.07 -2.91 11.83
C ARG A 121 0.35 -3.62 10.69
N THR A 122 -0.97 -3.79 10.81
CA THR A 122 -1.80 -4.37 9.75
C THR A 122 -1.76 -3.50 8.50
N LEU A 123 -2.02 -2.19 8.63
CA LEU A 123 -1.93 -1.26 7.49
C LEU A 123 -0.52 -1.24 6.87
N LYS A 124 0.54 -1.29 7.69
CA LYS A 124 1.92 -1.37 7.19
C LYS A 124 2.09 -2.55 6.23
N LEU A 125 1.68 -3.74 6.67
CA LEU A 125 1.83 -4.97 5.88
C LEU A 125 0.95 -4.93 4.62
N TRP A 126 -0.25 -4.37 4.71
CA TRP A 126 -1.12 -4.19 3.54
C TRP A 126 -0.48 -3.27 2.49
N LEU A 127 0.07 -2.12 2.89
CA LEU A 127 0.74 -1.21 1.96
C LEU A 127 1.95 -1.87 1.28
N GLN A 128 2.68 -2.74 1.99
CA GLN A 128 3.81 -3.49 1.41
C GLN A 128 3.36 -4.53 0.38
N GLU A 129 2.30 -5.28 0.67
CA GLU A 129 1.74 -6.27 -0.27
C GLU A 129 1.05 -5.60 -1.46
N ILE A 130 0.32 -4.50 -1.25
CA ILE A 130 -0.27 -3.70 -2.33
C ILE A 130 0.83 -3.14 -3.24
N ASN A 131 1.92 -2.59 -2.69
CA ASN A 131 3.06 -2.14 -3.48
C ASN A 131 3.67 -3.28 -4.31
N THR A 132 3.80 -4.48 -3.73
CA THR A 132 4.29 -5.66 -4.43
C THR A 132 3.38 -6.02 -5.61
N LEU A 133 2.06 -6.05 -5.41
CA LEU A 133 1.08 -6.30 -6.46
C LEU A 133 1.12 -5.23 -7.54
N ARG A 134 1.19 -3.96 -7.14
CA ARG A 134 1.29 -2.79 -8.03
C ARG A 134 2.48 -2.90 -8.96
N ASN A 135 3.65 -3.22 -8.43
CA ASN A 135 4.87 -3.39 -9.21
C ASN A 135 4.76 -4.57 -10.19
N ARG A 136 4.19 -5.70 -9.77
CA ARG A 136 3.91 -6.83 -10.69
C ARG A 136 3.00 -6.40 -11.83
N CYS A 137 1.93 -5.67 -11.54
CA CYS A 137 1.00 -5.17 -12.56
C CYS A 137 1.71 -4.19 -13.52
N ALA A 138 2.50 -3.25 -13.00
CA ALA A 138 3.23 -2.27 -13.80
C ALA A 138 4.31 -2.90 -14.70
N HIS A 139 4.87 -4.03 -14.30
CA HIS A 139 5.81 -4.81 -15.11
C HIS A 139 5.13 -5.88 -15.98
N HIS A 140 3.80 -5.84 -16.12
CA HIS A 140 3.01 -6.86 -16.84
C HIS A 140 3.33 -8.30 -16.41
N SER A 141 3.74 -8.46 -15.15
CA SER A 141 4.07 -9.77 -14.58
C SER A 141 2.80 -10.53 -14.25
N ARG A 142 2.89 -11.87 -14.28
CA ARG A 142 1.82 -12.74 -13.81
C ARG A 142 1.45 -12.37 -12.37
N ILE A 143 0.16 -12.36 -12.05
CA ILE A 143 -0.38 -12.18 -10.68
C ILE A 143 -1.30 -13.34 -10.25
N TRP A 144 -1.75 -14.15 -11.21
CA TRP A 144 -2.50 -15.39 -10.95
C TRP A 144 -1.58 -16.52 -10.47
N ASN A 145 -2.07 -17.42 -9.60
CA ASN A 145 -1.34 -18.58 -9.06
C ASN A 145 0.04 -18.24 -8.49
N GLN A 146 0.09 -17.19 -7.67
CA GLN A 146 1.29 -16.79 -6.96
C GLN A 146 1.03 -16.83 -5.46
N VAL A 147 2.04 -17.29 -4.74
CA VAL A 147 2.07 -17.30 -3.29
C VAL A 147 3.00 -16.19 -2.85
N SER A 148 2.49 -15.23 -2.08
CA SER A 148 3.32 -14.22 -1.44
C SER A 148 4.18 -14.88 -0.37
N ALA A 149 5.44 -14.46 -0.28
CA ALA A 149 6.35 -14.92 0.77
C ALA A 149 5.92 -14.43 2.15
N ASN A 150 5.16 -13.33 2.22
CA ASN A 150 4.60 -12.79 3.44
C ASN A 150 3.09 -12.97 3.39
N ALA A 151 2.56 -13.87 4.22
CA ALA A 151 1.12 -13.94 4.43
C ALA A 151 0.62 -12.59 4.99
N LEU A 152 -0.56 -12.18 4.52
CA LEU A 152 -1.29 -11.09 5.16
C LEU A 152 -1.50 -11.44 6.64
N PRO A 153 -1.32 -10.46 7.56
CA PRO A 153 -1.55 -10.69 8.98
C PRO A 153 -3.00 -11.09 9.21
N ASP A 154 -3.29 -11.72 10.36
CA ASP A 154 -4.67 -12.04 10.72
C ASP A 154 -5.57 -10.78 10.61
N LEU A 155 -6.56 -10.89 9.73
CA LEU A 155 -7.47 -9.82 9.37
C LEU A 155 -8.72 -9.82 10.25
N ALA A 156 -8.89 -10.81 11.14
CA ALA A 156 -10.06 -10.97 11.99
C ALA A 156 -10.29 -9.81 12.97
N ALA A 157 -9.30 -8.93 13.16
CA ALA A 157 -9.45 -7.72 13.94
C ALA A 157 -10.47 -6.74 13.33
N GLU A 158 -10.68 -6.75 12.01
CA GLU A 158 -11.72 -5.94 11.37
C GLU A 158 -12.96 -6.81 11.09
N PRO A 159 -14.17 -6.38 11.52
CA PRO A 159 -15.41 -7.16 11.33
C PRO A 159 -15.68 -7.57 9.88
N TYR A 160 -15.27 -6.74 8.93
CA TYR A 160 -15.40 -7.01 7.50
C TYR A 160 -14.72 -8.32 7.07
N PHE A 161 -13.54 -8.67 7.59
CA PHE A 161 -12.85 -9.89 7.16
C PHE A 161 -13.35 -11.14 7.88
N GLN A 162 -14.07 -10.99 9.00
CA GLN A 162 -14.65 -12.13 9.72
C GLN A 162 -15.71 -12.86 8.87
N THR A 163 -16.46 -12.12 8.04
CA THR A 163 -17.46 -12.70 7.13
C THR A 163 -16.80 -13.46 5.98
N LEU A 164 -15.61 -13.03 5.54
CA LEU A 164 -14.88 -13.64 4.43
C LEU A 164 -14.18 -14.97 4.79
N LYS A 165 -13.96 -15.24 6.09
CA LYS A 165 -13.33 -16.46 6.61
C LYS A 165 -12.05 -16.84 5.84
N LEU A 166 -11.16 -15.87 5.65
CA LEU A 166 -9.94 -16.03 4.86
C LEU A 166 -8.98 -17.03 5.54
N ASP A 167 -8.72 -18.15 4.88
CA ASP A 167 -7.76 -19.16 5.34
C ASP A 167 -6.32 -18.78 4.96
N HIS A 168 -5.35 -19.63 5.33
CA HIS A 168 -3.95 -19.37 5.01
C HIS A 168 -3.67 -19.28 3.50
N SER A 169 -4.40 -20.06 2.68
CA SER A 169 -4.28 -20.02 1.23
C SER A 169 -4.74 -18.67 0.67
N ALA A 170 -5.87 -18.15 1.16
CA ALA A 170 -6.39 -16.84 0.81
C ALA A 170 -5.44 -15.71 1.20
N LEU A 171 -4.89 -15.75 2.43
CA LEU A 171 -3.99 -14.71 2.97
C LEU A 171 -2.62 -14.66 2.27
N THR A 172 -2.24 -15.71 1.54
CA THR A 172 -0.98 -15.77 0.79
C THR A 172 -1.17 -15.58 -0.71
N ARG A 173 -2.40 -15.48 -1.21
CA ARG A 173 -2.72 -15.41 -2.65
C ARG A 173 -3.50 -14.15 -3.01
N LEU A 174 -3.83 -14.01 -4.30
CA LEU A 174 -4.47 -12.83 -4.85
C LEU A 174 -5.83 -12.53 -4.19
N TYR A 175 -6.57 -13.54 -3.75
CA TYR A 175 -7.87 -13.36 -3.11
C TYR A 175 -7.79 -12.51 -1.83
N GLY A 176 -6.82 -12.75 -0.94
CA GLY A 176 -6.61 -11.91 0.24
C GLY A 176 -6.24 -10.47 -0.12
N GLN A 177 -5.47 -10.27 -1.18
CA GLN A 177 -5.16 -8.92 -1.67
C GLN A 177 -6.40 -8.22 -2.25
N ILE A 178 -7.26 -8.93 -2.99
CA ILE A 178 -8.54 -8.41 -3.47
C ILE A 178 -9.42 -7.98 -2.30
N ALA A 179 -9.50 -8.79 -1.24
CA ALA A 179 -10.29 -8.49 -0.05
C ALA A 179 -9.83 -7.19 0.63
N ILE A 180 -8.52 -7.01 0.80
CA ILE A 180 -7.96 -5.79 1.42
C ILE A 180 -8.13 -4.57 0.51
N ILE A 181 -7.87 -4.71 -0.79
CA ILE A 181 -8.04 -3.61 -1.75
C ILE A 181 -9.49 -3.17 -1.76
N TRP A 182 -10.44 -4.11 -1.77
CA TRP A 182 -11.86 -3.76 -1.72
C TRP A 182 -12.23 -3.03 -0.43
N PHE A 183 -11.78 -3.54 0.73
CA PHE A 183 -11.99 -2.91 2.02
C PHE A 183 -11.53 -1.44 2.03
N LEU A 184 -10.35 -1.15 1.48
CA LEU A 184 -9.81 0.21 1.39
C LEU A 184 -10.57 1.05 0.35
N VAL A 185 -10.88 0.49 -0.82
CA VAL A 185 -11.62 1.19 -1.89
C VAL A 185 -13.01 1.61 -1.42
N GLN A 186 -13.74 0.77 -0.67
CA GLN A 186 -15.07 1.11 -0.14
C GLN A 186 -15.03 2.34 0.79
N ARG A 187 -13.91 2.55 1.50
CA ARG A 187 -13.72 3.70 2.39
C ARG A 187 -13.33 4.97 1.64
N ILE A 188 -12.65 4.82 0.51
CA ILE A 188 -12.15 5.95 -0.32
C ILE A 188 -13.21 6.41 -1.32
N GLY A 189 -13.90 5.47 -1.96
CA GLY A 189 -14.90 5.70 -3.00
C GLY A 189 -16.06 4.71 -2.87
N PRO A 190 -17.08 5.02 -2.04
CA PRO A 190 -18.19 4.10 -1.75
C PRO A 190 -19.02 3.70 -2.97
N SER A 191 -19.01 4.50 -4.03
CA SER A 191 -19.71 4.24 -5.29
C SER A 191 -18.91 3.37 -6.28
N SER A 192 -17.73 2.89 -5.89
CA SER A 192 -16.88 2.07 -6.76
C SER A 192 -17.56 0.73 -7.09
N ASP A 193 -17.53 0.34 -8.35
CA ASP A 193 -17.98 -0.97 -8.85
C ASP A 193 -16.83 -1.95 -9.09
N TRP A 194 -15.60 -1.56 -8.69
CA TRP A 194 -14.36 -2.29 -8.96
C TRP A 194 -14.43 -3.79 -8.66
N ILE A 195 -15.06 -4.17 -7.55
CA ILE A 195 -15.17 -5.58 -7.14
C ILE A 195 -16.02 -6.41 -8.11
N ARG A 196 -17.03 -5.80 -8.76
CA ARG A 196 -17.85 -6.46 -9.79
C ARG A 196 -17.01 -6.77 -11.01
N HIS A 197 -16.21 -5.83 -11.49
CA HIS A 197 -15.30 -6.07 -12.62
C HIS A 197 -14.26 -7.15 -12.31
N VAL A 198 -13.74 -7.19 -11.08
CA VAL A 198 -12.84 -8.27 -10.64
C VAL A 198 -13.56 -9.63 -10.67
N ALA A 199 -14.78 -9.69 -10.13
CA ALA A 199 -15.60 -10.90 -10.14
C ALA A 199 -15.91 -11.35 -11.58
N ASP A 200 -16.32 -10.44 -12.46
CA ASP A 200 -16.64 -10.74 -13.86
C ASP A 200 -15.43 -11.32 -14.61
N VAL A 201 -14.24 -10.75 -14.40
CA VAL A 201 -13.00 -11.27 -15.01
C VAL A 201 -12.65 -12.65 -14.46
N ILE A 202 -12.76 -12.87 -13.14
CA ILE A 202 -12.49 -14.17 -12.52
C ILE A 202 -13.49 -15.22 -13.04
N ASP A 203 -14.78 -14.90 -13.08
CA ASP A 203 -15.85 -15.82 -13.50
C ASP A 203 -15.77 -16.11 -15.01
N SER A 204 -15.24 -15.18 -15.82
CA SER A 204 -15.00 -15.40 -17.26
C SER A 204 -13.85 -16.37 -17.55
N LYS A 205 -13.09 -16.79 -16.54
CA LYS A 205 -11.95 -17.71 -16.70
C LYS A 205 -12.42 -19.03 -17.33
N PRO A 206 -11.83 -19.48 -18.45
CA PRO A 206 -12.20 -20.74 -19.06
C PRO A 206 -11.90 -21.93 -18.13
N ASN A 207 -12.71 -22.98 -18.25
CA ASN A 207 -12.47 -24.24 -17.55
C ASN A 207 -11.31 -24.99 -18.23
N LEU A 208 -10.12 -24.91 -17.64
CA LEU A 208 -8.89 -25.51 -18.16
C LEU A 208 -8.30 -26.46 -17.11
N PRO A 209 -7.84 -27.66 -17.51
CA PRO A 209 -7.11 -28.56 -16.62
C PRO A 209 -5.93 -27.85 -15.96
N GLY A 210 -5.77 -28.05 -14.64
CA GLY A 210 -4.66 -27.45 -13.88
C GLY A 210 -4.81 -25.94 -13.59
N CYS A 211 -5.96 -25.33 -13.90
CA CYS A 211 -6.24 -23.93 -13.58
C CYS A 211 -7.41 -23.75 -12.59
N PRO A 212 -7.35 -24.32 -11.37
CA PRO A 212 -8.43 -24.19 -10.40
C PRO A 212 -8.52 -22.78 -9.82
N PHE A 213 -9.72 -22.36 -9.41
CA PHE A 213 -9.98 -21.13 -8.67
C PHE A 213 -9.25 -21.09 -7.32
N GLY A 214 -9.02 -22.23 -6.68
CA GLY A 214 -8.18 -22.34 -5.50
C GLY A 214 -6.74 -21.84 -5.71
N SER A 215 -6.24 -21.78 -6.95
CA SER A 215 -4.94 -21.15 -7.25
C SER A 215 -4.94 -19.63 -7.02
N LEU A 216 -6.10 -18.99 -7.02
CA LEU A 216 -6.28 -17.59 -6.61
C LEU A 216 -6.40 -17.44 -5.08
N GLY A 217 -6.58 -18.54 -4.35
CA GLY A 217 -6.93 -18.55 -2.93
C GLY A 217 -8.42 -18.47 -2.67
N LEU A 218 -9.28 -18.75 -3.68
CA LEU A 218 -10.73 -18.74 -3.53
C LEU A 218 -11.21 -19.96 -2.70
N PRO A 219 -12.32 -19.84 -1.97
CA PRO A 219 -12.81 -20.89 -1.07
C PRO A 219 -13.51 -22.05 -1.77
N SER A 220 -13.98 -21.87 -3.01
CA SER A 220 -14.59 -22.93 -3.83
C SER A 220 -14.19 -22.80 -5.30
N GLU A 221 -14.55 -23.81 -6.09
CA GLU A 221 -14.32 -23.86 -7.54
C GLU A 221 -15.51 -23.32 -8.35
N ASP A 222 -16.51 -22.75 -7.69
CA ASP A 222 -17.74 -22.22 -8.33
C ASP A 222 -17.57 -20.79 -8.88
N GLY A 223 -16.38 -20.21 -8.75
CA GLY A 223 -16.06 -18.85 -9.17
C GLY A 223 -15.83 -17.89 -8.00
N PHE A 224 -15.95 -16.59 -8.26
CA PHE A 224 -15.78 -15.56 -7.26
C PHE A 224 -16.96 -15.57 -6.26
N PRO A 225 -16.72 -15.54 -4.93
CA PRO A 225 -17.79 -15.61 -3.92
C PRO A 225 -18.51 -14.27 -3.76
N ARG A 226 -19.26 -13.84 -4.79
CA ARG A 226 -19.94 -12.54 -4.90
C ARG A 226 -20.75 -12.14 -3.67
N HIS A 227 -21.53 -13.08 -3.13
CA HIS A 227 -22.35 -12.87 -1.93
C HIS A 227 -21.57 -12.41 -0.70
N LEU A 228 -20.30 -12.83 -0.52
CA LEU A 228 -19.45 -12.40 0.59
C LEU A 228 -19.02 -10.93 0.47
N PHE A 229 -19.07 -10.38 -0.75
CA PHE A 229 -18.68 -9.01 -1.08
C PHE A 229 -19.89 -8.08 -1.29
N GLY A 230 -21.12 -8.59 -1.08
CA GLY A 230 -22.35 -7.81 -1.23
C GLY A 230 -22.69 -7.46 -2.69
N ILE A 231 -22.23 -8.28 -3.64
CA ILE A 231 -22.50 -8.15 -5.08
C ILE A 231 -23.16 -9.40 -5.66
#